data_AF-A0A838U2Z9-F1
#
_entry.id   AF-A0A838U2Z9-F1
#
_cell.length_a   1.000
_cell.length_b   1.000
_cell.length_c   1.000
_cell.angle_alpha   90.00
_cell.angle_beta   90.00
_cell.angle_gamma   90.00
#
_symmetry.space_group_name_H-M   'P 1'
#
loop_
_entity.id
_entity.type
_entity.pdbx_description
1 polymer ?
#
loop_
_entity_poly.entity_id
_entity_poly.type
_entity_poly.pdbx_seq_one_letter_code
_entity_poly.pdbx_strand_id
1 'polypeptide(L)'
;YEVGEGEKKIMNYIKAKLIEKKGKILVYSPDADVILLCMLLDLKDNYILRYDPMQDKTSLINVNVLKENISYYVKEELDSKEKDKNKNIQKIINDIVLLSVFFGNDFIPNIVSINVKDGFKNIIDAYIKTKKKENDNLVTYKNDTYHLNLDFLKKVIYNLLPVENDFIENNNVYNKYIKAGSIKNVFSDLNITMESIEKIVNEFKRDYGNLCNDIKNNANLGRYLVDTEFMDHLKKCIDINYNGSTVNVSNLSNQELLSAIKKYYTKTQKFPRLFLSLNTYSKSIDDRYHRMQIDKMQKELRRPLNNYEKEKYKFDNMTDHYQTKFNAFRLDLSKKGVKKYYRKYFDVELSYNDDKLDSASKSIMYDYLQGLVWVFEYYYNDLTYVNTWCYMHEKAPILKHLSLYLNKIDESDLNNITKSLKKYQVTDLDKYFNPIIQLIYVSPMNSKTIKLLPENYQELINSKPKELSKFFINTKKVVSNLKETKESANMDCRSIRYFNKCLLKEIQKPTRSDDKLFIEIMNNVKPNDESKKRSRNNFPEY
;
A
#
# COMPACT_ATOMS: atom_id res chain seq x y z
N TYR A 1 -23.38 -20.37 4.05
CA TYR A 1 -22.56 -19.14 3.85
C TYR A 1 -21.84 -19.27 2.53
N GLU A 2 -21.87 -18.24 1.69
CA GLU A 2 -21.07 -18.23 0.46
C GLU A 2 -19.63 -17.87 0.76
N VAL A 3 -18.70 -18.73 0.32
CA VAL A 3 -17.25 -18.53 0.48
C VAL A 3 -16.73 -17.37 -0.36
N GLY A 4 -15.62 -16.77 0.08
CA GLY A 4 -14.93 -15.68 -0.61
C GLY A 4 -15.25 -14.29 -0.05
N GLU A 5 -14.31 -13.36 -0.28
CA GLU A 5 -14.42 -11.97 0.16
C GLU A 5 -15.54 -11.23 -0.57
N GLY A 6 -16.19 -10.30 0.13
CA GLY A 6 -17.31 -9.53 -0.42
C GLY A 6 -16.94 -8.78 -1.70
N GLU A 7 -15.78 -8.11 -1.71
CA GLU A 7 -15.29 -7.39 -2.88
C GLU A 7 -15.13 -8.28 -4.11
N LYS A 8 -14.50 -9.45 -3.97
CA LYS A 8 -14.34 -10.33 -5.11
C LYS A 8 -15.66 -10.92 -5.57
N LYS A 9 -16.55 -11.33 -4.66
CA LYS A 9 -17.87 -11.83 -5.05
C LYS A 9 -18.63 -10.80 -5.89
N ILE A 10 -18.55 -9.52 -5.52
CA ILE A 10 -19.12 -8.42 -6.31
C ILE A 10 -18.43 -8.33 -7.68
N MET A 11 -17.09 -8.33 -7.74
CA MET A 11 -16.35 -8.24 -9.01
C MET A 11 -16.65 -9.42 -9.94
N ASN A 12 -16.71 -10.63 -9.42
CA ASN A 12 -17.02 -11.83 -10.19
C ASN A 12 -18.46 -11.85 -10.67
N TYR A 13 -19.42 -11.47 -9.81
CA TYR A 13 -20.80 -11.31 -10.23
C TYR A 13 -20.94 -10.29 -11.36
N ILE A 14 -20.24 -9.15 -11.27
CA ILE A 14 -20.22 -8.14 -12.34
C ILE A 14 -19.65 -8.76 -13.63
N LYS A 15 -18.50 -9.43 -13.54
CA LYS A 15 -17.85 -10.09 -14.69
C LYS A 15 -18.77 -11.12 -15.36
N ALA A 16 -19.42 -11.97 -14.57
CA ALA A 16 -20.22 -13.09 -15.06
C ALA A 16 -21.61 -12.67 -15.56
N LYS A 17 -22.26 -11.68 -14.93
CA LYS A 17 -23.69 -11.38 -15.16
C LYS A 17 -23.98 -9.98 -15.69
N LEU A 18 -23.07 -9.01 -15.51
CA LEU A 18 -23.37 -7.60 -15.74
C LEU A 18 -22.51 -6.92 -16.81
N ILE A 19 -21.38 -7.48 -17.23
CA ILE A 19 -20.50 -6.87 -18.26
C ILE A 19 -21.26 -6.53 -19.56
N GLU A 20 -22.17 -7.41 -20.00
CA GLU A 20 -22.93 -7.22 -21.23
C GLU A 20 -24.19 -6.36 -21.04
N LYS A 21 -24.56 -6.06 -19.79
CA LYS A 21 -25.78 -5.29 -19.50
C LYS A 21 -25.52 -3.79 -19.70
N LYS A 22 -26.44 -3.13 -20.41
CA LYS A 22 -26.45 -1.67 -20.53
C LYS A 22 -26.93 -1.08 -19.21
N GLY A 23 -26.12 -0.22 -18.58
CA GLY A 23 -26.50 0.48 -17.36
C GLY A 23 -25.30 1.03 -16.59
N LYS A 24 -25.59 1.90 -15.62
CA LYS A 24 -24.58 2.41 -14.68
C LYS A 24 -24.40 1.43 -13.54
N ILE A 25 -23.16 1.09 -13.21
CA ILE A 25 -22.81 0.27 -12.05
C ILE A 25 -22.24 1.19 -10.98
N LEU A 26 -22.79 1.10 -9.77
CA LEU A 26 -22.29 1.79 -8.59
C LEU A 26 -21.90 0.75 -7.54
N VAL A 27 -20.62 0.74 -7.17
CA VAL A 27 -20.10 -0.11 -6.08
C VAL A 27 -19.89 0.75 -4.84
N TYR A 28 -20.46 0.35 -3.70
CA TYR A 28 -20.16 0.99 -2.43
C TYR A 28 -19.04 0.23 -1.72
N SER A 29 -17.93 0.91 -1.42
CA SER A 29 -16.87 0.36 -0.57
C SER A 29 -16.02 1.47 0.06
N PRO A 30 -15.67 1.35 1.36
CA PRO A 30 -14.67 2.22 1.98
C PRO A 30 -13.23 1.87 1.53
N ASP A 31 -13.02 0.66 1.03
CA ASP A 31 -11.71 0.07 0.79
C ASP A 31 -11.08 0.56 -0.52
N ALA A 32 -9.76 0.75 -0.48
CA ALA A 32 -9.01 1.25 -1.64
C ALA A 32 -8.86 0.18 -2.73
N ASP A 33 -8.79 -1.09 -2.35
CA ASP A 33 -8.57 -2.21 -3.28
C ASP A 33 -9.74 -2.37 -4.25
N VAL A 34 -10.97 -2.07 -3.81
CA VAL A 34 -12.16 -2.02 -4.67
C VAL A 34 -12.01 -0.99 -5.79
N ILE A 35 -11.27 0.12 -5.59
CA ILE A 35 -10.98 1.08 -6.66
C ILE A 35 -10.14 0.42 -7.75
N LEU A 36 -9.08 -0.28 -7.35
CA LEU A 36 -8.20 -1.00 -8.28
C LEU A 36 -8.94 -2.11 -9.02
N LEU A 37 -9.75 -2.91 -8.31
CA LEU A 37 -10.55 -3.98 -8.90
C LEU A 37 -11.59 -3.43 -9.89
N CYS A 38 -12.27 -2.33 -9.55
CA CYS A 38 -13.20 -1.66 -10.47
C CYS A 38 -12.49 -1.09 -11.70
N MET A 39 -11.22 -0.68 -11.58
CA MET A 39 -10.42 -0.25 -12.72
C MET A 39 -10.08 -1.41 -13.69
N LEU A 40 -10.10 -2.66 -13.21
CA LEU A 40 -9.91 -3.84 -14.07
C LEU A 40 -11.17 -4.23 -14.86
N LEU A 41 -12.34 -3.74 -14.46
CA LEU A 41 -13.59 -4.01 -15.17
C LEU A 41 -13.70 -3.12 -16.41
N ASP A 42 -13.87 -3.70 -17.60
CA ASP A 42 -14.07 -2.95 -18.84
C ASP A 42 -15.53 -2.52 -19.02
N LEU A 43 -15.97 -1.61 -18.15
CA LEU A 43 -17.33 -1.05 -18.11
C LEU A 43 -17.31 0.40 -18.56
N LYS A 44 -18.36 0.83 -19.28
CA LYS A 44 -18.49 2.24 -19.75
C LYS A 44 -18.91 3.22 -18.66
N ASP A 45 -19.77 2.79 -17.73
CA ASP A 45 -20.35 3.63 -16.69
C ASP A 45 -20.13 2.99 -15.31
N ASN A 46 -18.93 3.13 -14.77
CA ASN A 46 -18.53 2.54 -13.49
C ASN A 46 -18.23 3.62 -12.44
N TYR A 47 -18.91 3.51 -11.30
CA TYR A 47 -18.81 4.46 -10.20
C TYR A 47 -18.54 3.75 -8.87
N ILE A 48 -17.82 4.45 -7.99
CA ILE A 48 -17.61 4.00 -6.62
C ILE A 48 -18.13 5.05 -5.66
N LEU A 49 -19.00 4.65 -4.74
CA LEU A 49 -19.40 5.45 -3.60
C LEU A 49 -18.51 5.07 -2.41
N ARG A 50 -17.70 6.01 -1.94
CA ARG A 50 -16.74 5.78 -0.86
C ARG A 50 -17.00 6.71 0.30
N TYR A 51 -17.21 6.15 1.48
CA TYR A 51 -17.26 6.90 2.74
C TYR A 51 -15.87 6.94 3.37
N ASP A 52 -15.38 8.14 3.71
CA ASP A 52 -14.17 8.35 4.50
C ASP A 52 -14.57 8.68 5.95
N PRO A 53 -14.44 7.72 6.88
CA PRO A 53 -14.79 7.95 8.29
C PRO A 53 -13.92 9.01 8.96
N MET A 54 -12.68 9.23 8.48
CA MET A 54 -11.79 10.24 9.06
C MET A 54 -12.23 11.66 8.72
N GLN A 55 -12.85 11.83 7.55
CA GLN A 55 -13.31 13.13 7.06
C GLN A 55 -14.82 13.32 7.22
N ASP A 56 -15.55 12.29 7.65
CA ASP A 56 -17.02 12.24 7.62
C ASP A 56 -17.57 12.69 6.26
N LYS A 57 -16.95 12.16 5.20
CA LYS A 57 -17.21 12.60 3.83
C LYS A 57 -17.49 11.42 2.93
N THR A 58 -18.61 11.50 2.22
CA THR A 58 -18.92 10.60 1.11
C THR A 58 -18.41 11.20 -0.19
N SER A 59 -17.66 10.41 -0.96
CA SER A 59 -17.12 10.78 -2.25
C SER A 59 -17.65 9.82 -3.32
N LEU A 60 -18.11 10.39 -4.44
CA LEU A 60 -18.45 9.63 -5.64
C LEU A 60 -17.27 9.70 -6.60
N ILE A 61 -16.70 8.55 -6.93
CA ILE A 61 -15.56 8.41 -7.84
C ILE A 61 -16.08 7.88 -9.16
N ASN A 62 -15.85 8.61 -10.25
CA ASN A 62 -16.05 8.12 -11.60
C ASN A 62 -14.78 7.35 -12.02
N VAL A 63 -14.91 6.02 -12.12
CA VAL A 63 -13.77 5.13 -12.41
C VAL A 63 -13.27 5.34 -13.85
N ASN A 64 -14.17 5.59 -14.80
CA ASN A 64 -13.81 5.84 -16.19
C ASN A 64 -12.96 7.10 -16.34
N VAL A 65 -13.35 8.21 -15.69
CA VAL A 65 -12.56 9.45 -15.68
C VAL A 65 -11.19 9.23 -15.04
N LEU A 66 -11.11 8.42 -13.97
CA LEU A 66 -9.84 8.08 -13.36
C LEU A 66 -8.92 7.30 -14.34
N LYS A 67 -9.47 6.29 -15.05
CA LYS A 67 -8.73 5.54 -16.07
C LYS A 67 -8.24 6.45 -17.20
N GLU A 68 -9.09 7.34 -17.67
CA GLU A 68 -8.78 8.30 -18.74
C GLU A 68 -7.65 9.24 -18.32
N ASN A 69 -7.69 9.79 -17.09
CA ASN A 69 -6.65 10.68 -16.59
C ASN A 69 -5.29 9.99 -16.47
N ILE A 70 -5.25 8.77 -15.92
CA ILE A 70 -4.00 7.98 -15.82
C ILE A 70 -3.47 7.65 -17.21
N SER A 71 -4.33 7.18 -18.12
CA SER A 71 -3.93 6.86 -19.49
C SER A 71 -3.48 8.10 -20.26
N TYR A 72 -4.12 9.25 -20.05
CA TYR A 72 -3.75 10.51 -20.68
C TYR A 72 -2.35 10.92 -20.26
N TYR A 73 -2.06 10.93 -18.96
CA TYR A 73 -0.74 11.25 -18.43
C TYR A 73 0.36 10.35 -19.02
N VAL A 74 0.12 9.04 -19.07
CA VAL A 74 1.05 8.08 -19.68
C VAL A 74 1.26 8.35 -21.17
N LYS A 75 0.20 8.60 -21.94
CA LYS A 75 0.27 8.79 -23.40
C LYS A 75 0.94 10.11 -23.77
N GLU A 76 0.68 11.18 -23.02
CA GLU A 76 1.32 12.49 -23.20
C GLU A 76 2.85 12.34 -23.11
N GLU A 77 3.34 11.62 -22.10
CA GLU A 77 4.77 11.38 -21.91
C GLU A 77 5.39 10.40 -22.92
N LEU A 78 4.59 9.58 -23.61
CA LEU A 78 5.06 8.63 -24.62
C LEU A 78 5.15 9.23 -26.03
N ASP A 79 4.83 10.52 -26.22
CA ASP A 79 4.75 11.19 -27.53
C ASP A 79 3.87 10.44 -28.55
N SER A 80 2.92 9.63 -28.08
CA SER A 80 2.19 8.73 -28.97
C SER A 80 1.06 9.47 -29.70
N LYS A 81 1.25 9.71 -31.01
CA LYS A 81 0.21 10.19 -31.94
C LYS A 81 -0.87 9.13 -32.25
N GLU A 82 -1.04 8.12 -31.38
CA GLU A 82 -1.97 7.02 -31.63
C GLU A 82 -3.41 7.53 -31.71
N LYS A 83 -4.02 7.35 -32.89
CA LYS A 83 -5.39 7.81 -33.19
C LYS A 83 -6.49 6.98 -32.51
N ASP A 84 -6.16 5.85 -31.86
CA ASP A 84 -7.13 4.92 -31.30
C ASP A 84 -7.24 5.09 -29.76
N LYS A 85 -7.95 6.14 -29.32
CA LYS A 85 -7.97 6.58 -27.91
C LYS A 85 -8.39 5.49 -26.92
N ASN A 86 -9.30 4.58 -27.29
CA ASN A 86 -9.90 3.61 -26.36
C ASN A 86 -9.18 2.26 -26.28
N LYS A 87 -8.55 1.76 -27.37
CA LYS A 87 -7.97 0.40 -27.40
C LYS A 87 -6.75 0.18 -26.50
N ASN A 88 -6.12 1.25 -26.02
CA ASN A 88 -4.93 1.16 -25.16
C ASN A 88 -5.16 1.57 -23.70
N ILE A 89 -6.33 2.12 -23.33
CA ILE A 89 -6.59 2.54 -21.93
C ILE A 89 -6.55 1.31 -21.02
N GLN A 90 -7.33 0.27 -21.31
CA GLN A 90 -7.42 -0.88 -20.41
C GLN A 90 -6.08 -1.62 -20.26
N LYS A 91 -5.23 -1.65 -21.30
CA LYS A 91 -3.87 -2.22 -21.23
C LYS A 91 -2.99 -1.46 -20.24
N ILE A 92 -2.93 -0.12 -20.36
CA ILE A 92 -2.19 0.73 -19.41
C ILE A 92 -2.72 0.54 -18.00
N ILE A 93 -4.05 0.47 -17.85
CA ILE A 93 -4.68 0.31 -16.54
C ILE A 93 -4.36 -1.05 -15.91
N ASN A 94 -4.37 -2.14 -16.67
CA ASN A 94 -3.95 -3.46 -16.17
C ASN A 94 -2.49 -3.41 -15.66
N ASP A 95 -1.59 -2.81 -16.42
CA ASP A 95 -0.18 -2.71 -16.03
C ASP A 95 -0.01 -1.88 -14.74
N ILE A 96 -0.64 -0.71 -14.66
CA ILE A 96 -0.54 0.18 -13.49
C ILE A 96 -1.20 -0.44 -12.25
N VAL A 97 -2.35 -1.11 -12.40
CA VAL A 97 -3.01 -1.82 -11.29
C VAL A 97 -2.11 -2.95 -10.77
N LEU A 98 -1.47 -3.74 -11.64
CA LEU A 98 -0.55 -4.77 -11.17
C LEU A 98 0.68 -4.16 -10.48
N LEU A 99 1.27 -3.08 -11.01
CA LEU A 99 2.41 -2.43 -10.38
C LEU A 99 2.08 -1.81 -9.02
N SER A 100 0.82 -1.43 -8.78
CA SER A 100 0.39 -0.89 -7.47
C SER A 100 0.57 -1.88 -6.31
N VAL A 101 0.72 -3.18 -6.59
CA VAL A 101 1.02 -4.22 -5.59
C VAL A 101 2.30 -3.93 -4.82
N PHE A 102 3.27 -3.19 -5.38
CA PHE A 102 4.49 -2.80 -4.66
C PHE A 102 4.24 -1.85 -3.48
N PHE A 103 3.08 -1.18 -3.43
CA PHE A 103 2.64 -0.42 -2.26
C PHE A 103 2.16 -1.30 -1.10
N GLY A 104 2.11 -2.61 -1.30
CA GLY A 104 1.51 -3.58 -0.39
C GLY A 104 0.00 -3.66 -0.59
N ASN A 105 -0.52 -4.86 -0.40
CA ASN A 105 -1.95 -5.16 -0.33
C ASN A 105 -2.19 -6.13 0.82
N ASP A 106 -3.40 -6.69 0.93
CA ASP A 106 -3.73 -7.61 2.01
C ASP A 106 -2.99 -8.96 1.95
N PHE A 107 -2.33 -9.28 0.83
CA PHE A 107 -1.70 -10.58 0.59
C PHE A 107 -0.18 -10.55 0.69
N ILE A 108 0.46 -9.46 0.24
CA ILE A 108 1.91 -9.29 0.31
C ILE A 108 2.29 -7.90 0.85
N PRO A 109 3.37 -7.81 1.64
CA PRO A 109 3.81 -6.55 2.21
C PRO A 109 4.37 -5.61 1.16
N ASN A 110 4.34 -4.32 1.49
CA ASN A 110 4.90 -3.26 0.66
C ASN A 110 6.43 -3.34 0.57
N ILE A 111 6.98 -2.91 -0.56
CA ILE A 111 8.42 -2.67 -0.69
C ILE A 111 8.73 -1.39 0.08
N VAL A 112 9.65 -1.47 1.06
CA VAL A 112 9.84 -0.39 2.05
C VAL A 112 10.31 0.92 1.40
N SER A 113 11.09 0.84 0.32
CA SER A 113 11.58 1.98 -0.46
C SER A 113 10.53 2.63 -1.36
N ILE A 114 9.37 1.97 -1.58
CA ILE A 114 8.29 2.46 -2.43
C ILE A 114 7.07 2.82 -1.54
N ASN A 115 6.91 4.12 -1.25
CA ASN A 115 5.79 4.63 -0.44
C ASN A 115 4.70 5.22 -1.33
N VAL A 116 3.42 4.94 -1.03
CA VAL A 116 2.24 5.48 -1.74
C VAL A 116 2.27 7.01 -1.98
N LYS A 117 2.80 7.79 -1.03
CA LYS A 117 2.74 9.27 -1.11
C LYS A 117 3.49 9.87 -2.30
N ASP A 118 4.69 9.36 -2.56
CA ASP A 118 5.57 9.84 -3.64
C ASP A 118 5.78 8.75 -4.72
N GLY A 119 5.48 7.50 -4.40
CA GLY A 119 5.83 6.33 -5.19
C GLY A 119 4.91 6.05 -6.38
N PHE A 120 3.69 6.62 -6.41
CA PHE A 120 2.82 6.45 -7.59
C PHE A 120 3.44 7.08 -8.83
N LYS A 121 4.03 8.28 -8.69
CA LYS A 121 4.81 8.92 -9.75
C LYS A 121 6.01 8.07 -10.12
N ASN A 122 6.78 7.58 -9.14
CA ASN A 122 7.95 6.73 -9.40
C ASN A 122 7.61 5.46 -10.19
N ILE A 123 6.48 4.81 -9.88
CA ILE A 123 5.97 3.64 -10.62
C ILE A 123 5.61 4.02 -12.05
N ILE A 124 4.87 5.12 -12.24
CA ILE A 124 4.49 5.57 -13.58
C ILE A 124 5.73 5.96 -14.39
N ASP A 125 6.68 6.69 -13.82
CA ASP A 125 7.92 7.09 -14.50
C ASP A 125 8.73 5.86 -14.94
N ALA A 126 8.87 4.86 -14.05
CA ALA A 126 9.55 3.61 -14.36
C ALA A 126 8.81 2.80 -15.44
N TYR A 127 7.48 2.78 -15.39
CA TYR A 127 6.62 2.15 -16.40
C TYR A 127 6.78 2.84 -17.77
N ILE A 128 6.66 4.16 -17.84
CA ILE A 128 6.83 4.96 -19.07
C ILE A 128 8.23 4.72 -19.65
N LYS A 129 9.28 4.76 -18.81
CA LYS A 129 10.66 4.52 -19.24
C LYS A 129 10.84 3.12 -19.83
N THR A 130 10.18 2.10 -19.28
CA THR A 130 10.16 0.76 -19.88
C THR A 130 9.39 0.76 -21.19
N LYS A 131 8.20 1.35 -21.22
CA LYS A 131 7.31 1.41 -22.38
C LYS A 131 7.90 2.17 -23.58
N LYS A 132 8.75 3.18 -23.36
CA LYS A 132 9.50 3.87 -24.42
C LYS A 132 10.50 2.96 -25.14
N LYS A 133 11.01 1.94 -24.46
CA LYS A 133 12.00 0.99 -24.99
C LYS A 133 11.36 -0.29 -25.52
N GLU A 134 10.18 -0.62 -25.02
CA GLU A 134 9.49 -1.89 -25.26
C GLU A 134 8.10 -1.64 -25.81
N ASN A 135 7.78 -2.22 -26.97
CA ASN A 135 6.43 -2.17 -27.53
C ASN A 135 5.52 -3.28 -26.96
N ASP A 136 5.69 -3.64 -25.68
CA ASP A 136 4.89 -4.65 -25.00
C ASP A 136 4.33 -4.12 -23.67
N ASN A 137 3.51 -4.92 -22.98
CA ASN A 137 2.82 -4.58 -21.74
C ASN A 137 3.23 -5.55 -20.63
N LEU A 138 3.10 -5.12 -19.38
CA LEU A 138 3.33 -5.99 -18.22
C LEU A 138 2.29 -7.12 -18.17
N VAL A 139 1.04 -6.80 -18.48
CA VAL A 139 -0.08 -7.73 -18.51
C VAL A 139 -0.54 -7.90 -19.95
N THR A 140 -0.50 -9.13 -20.45
CA THR A 140 -0.96 -9.47 -21.79
C THR A 140 -2.16 -10.41 -21.72
N TYR A 141 -3.09 -10.30 -22.67
CA TYR A 141 -4.26 -11.18 -22.74
C TYR A 141 -4.15 -12.04 -24.00
N LYS A 142 -4.06 -13.37 -23.83
CA LYS A 142 -3.89 -14.36 -24.90
C LYS A 142 -4.58 -15.66 -24.49
N ASN A 143 -5.26 -16.32 -25.42
CA ASN A 143 -5.98 -17.59 -25.17
C ASN A 143 -6.93 -17.50 -23.96
N ASP A 144 -7.79 -16.48 -23.99
CA ASP A 144 -8.80 -16.20 -22.96
C ASP A 144 -8.30 -16.04 -21.51
N THR A 145 -6.99 -15.79 -21.35
CA THR A 145 -6.32 -15.70 -20.06
C THR A 145 -5.30 -14.56 -20.04
N TYR A 146 -5.09 -13.97 -18.87
CA TYR A 146 -4.05 -12.97 -18.68
C TYR A 146 -2.72 -13.66 -18.34
N HIS A 147 -1.64 -13.13 -18.90
CA HIS A 147 -0.27 -13.58 -18.69
C HIS A 147 0.61 -12.41 -18.23
N LEU A 148 1.44 -12.67 -17.23
CA LEU A 148 2.46 -11.74 -16.73
C LEU A 148 3.70 -11.81 -17.63
N ASN A 149 4.12 -10.67 -18.18
CA ASN A 149 5.33 -10.56 -18.97
C ASN A 149 6.55 -10.39 -18.05
N LEU A 150 7.40 -11.42 -17.94
CA LEU A 150 8.54 -11.41 -17.05
C LEU A 150 9.60 -10.39 -17.47
N ASP A 151 9.85 -10.25 -18.78
CA ASP A 151 10.87 -9.33 -19.29
C ASP A 151 10.48 -7.87 -19.06
N PHE A 152 9.20 -7.54 -19.22
CA PHE A 152 8.68 -6.22 -18.87
C PHE A 152 8.80 -5.97 -17.36
N LEU A 153 8.45 -6.96 -16.53
CA LEU A 153 8.60 -6.88 -15.07
C LEU A 153 10.05 -6.63 -14.65
N LYS A 154 11.03 -7.36 -15.22
CA LYS A 154 12.47 -7.16 -14.99
C LYS A 154 12.87 -5.71 -15.26
N LYS A 155 12.46 -5.16 -16.40
CA LYS A 155 12.83 -3.81 -16.85
C LYS A 155 12.18 -2.73 -15.98
N VAL A 156 10.90 -2.87 -15.61
CA VAL A 156 10.24 -1.91 -14.70
C VAL A 156 10.89 -1.92 -13.32
N ILE A 157 11.16 -3.09 -12.75
CA ILE A 157 11.85 -3.21 -11.46
C ILE A 157 13.26 -2.60 -11.53
N TYR A 158 13.99 -2.86 -12.62
CA TYR A 158 15.30 -2.22 -12.83
C TYR A 158 15.20 -0.69 -12.88
N ASN A 159 14.18 -0.15 -13.56
CA ASN A 159 13.94 1.29 -13.63
C ASN A 159 13.50 1.92 -12.30
N LEU A 160 13.05 1.12 -11.33
CA LEU A 160 12.74 1.55 -9.96
C LEU A 160 13.96 1.55 -9.02
N LEU A 161 15.06 0.88 -9.36
CA LEU A 161 16.26 0.81 -8.51
C LEU A 161 16.84 2.17 -8.09
N PRO A 162 16.87 3.23 -8.94
CA PRO A 162 17.34 4.54 -8.50
C PRO A 162 16.59 5.10 -7.29
N VAL A 163 15.29 4.80 -7.17
CA VAL A 163 14.46 5.24 -6.03
C VAL A 163 14.90 4.54 -4.75
N GLU A 164 15.13 3.23 -4.80
CA GLU A 164 15.62 2.48 -3.63
C GLU A 164 17.06 2.86 -3.26
N ASN A 165 17.93 3.06 -4.25
CA ASN A 165 19.31 3.47 -4.01
C ASN A 165 19.35 4.83 -3.28
N ASP A 166 18.60 5.83 -3.75
CA ASP A 166 18.50 7.12 -3.05
C ASP A 166 17.93 6.97 -1.64
N PHE A 167 16.90 6.13 -1.47
CA PHE A 167 16.30 5.86 -0.16
C PHE A 167 17.31 5.22 0.82
N ILE A 168 18.13 4.27 0.37
CA ILE A 168 19.15 3.59 1.18
C ILE A 168 20.30 4.55 1.51
N GLU A 169 20.77 5.33 0.53
CA GLU A 169 21.88 6.26 0.70
C GLU A 169 21.53 7.42 1.62
N ASN A 170 20.32 7.96 1.47
CA ASN A 170 19.82 9.10 2.23
C ASN A 170 18.80 8.69 3.30
N ASN A 171 18.91 7.47 3.84
CA ASN A 171 17.93 6.90 4.79
C ASN A 171 17.74 7.78 6.04
N ASN A 172 18.79 8.48 6.50
CA ASN A 172 18.72 9.46 7.57
C ASN A 172 17.78 10.65 7.24
N VAL A 173 17.80 11.17 6.01
CA VAL A 173 16.90 12.23 5.54
C VAL A 173 15.46 11.73 5.54
N TYR A 174 15.21 10.55 4.96
CA TYR A 174 13.88 9.93 4.94
C TYR A 174 13.35 9.58 6.33
N ASN A 175 14.24 9.28 7.28
CA ASN A 175 13.86 9.00 8.66
C ASN A 175 13.59 10.27 9.47
N LYS A 176 14.27 11.38 9.19
CA LYS A 176 14.06 12.67 9.87
C LYS A 176 12.82 13.40 9.32
N TYR A 177 12.72 13.58 7.99
CA TYR A 177 11.73 14.48 7.39
C TYR A 177 10.54 13.76 6.75
N ILE A 178 9.34 14.26 7.02
CA ILE A 178 8.09 13.67 6.55
C ILE A 178 7.97 13.69 5.02
N LYS A 179 8.39 14.81 4.41
CA LYS A 179 8.29 15.06 2.97
C LYS A 179 9.65 14.98 2.26
N ALA A 180 10.57 14.14 2.76
CA ALA A 180 11.90 13.98 2.16
C ALA A 180 11.82 13.65 0.66
N GLY A 181 10.95 12.70 0.28
CA GLY A 181 10.74 12.31 -1.12
C GLY A 181 10.25 13.47 -1.99
N SER A 182 9.21 14.17 -1.55
CA SER A 182 8.69 15.34 -2.28
C SER A 182 9.72 16.48 -2.39
N ILE A 183 10.54 16.73 -1.35
CA ILE A 183 11.64 17.71 -1.41
C ILE A 183 12.68 17.30 -2.45
N LYS A 184 13.13 16.04 -2.40
CA LYS A 184 14.09 15.50 -3.36
C LYS A 184 13.57 15.50 -4.80
N ASN A 185 12.27 15.27 -5.01
CA ASN A 185 11.67 15.36 -6.34
C ASN A 185 11.67 16.81 -6.88
N VAL A 186 11.42 17.79 -6.02
CA VAL A 186 11.47 19.21 -6.40
C VAL A 186 12.89 19.58 -6.82
N PHE A 187 13.87 19.25 -5.97
CA PHE A 187 15.30 19.54 -6.17
C PHE A 187 16.05 18.33 -6.73
N SER A 188 15.50 17.69 -7.76
CA SER A 188 16.01 16.42 -8.31
C SER A 188 17.42 16.52 -8.93
N ASP A 189 17.81 17.73 -9.27
CA ASP A 189 19.10 18.15 -9.81
C ASP A 189 20.15 18.43 -8.71
N LEU A 190 19.74 18.51 -7.45
CA LEU A 190 20.62 18.79 -6.31
C LEU A 190 20.83 17.54 -5.43
N ASN A 191 22.03 17.42 -4.86
CA ASN A 191 22.30 16.38 -3.86
C ASN A 191 21.75 16.79 -2.48
N ILE A 192 20.52 16.37 -2.19
CA ILE A 192 19.88 16.61 -0.90
C ILE A 192 20.36 15.61 0.15
N THR A 193 21.14 16.11 1.11
CA THR A 193 21.66 15.38 2.27
C THR A 193 21.09 15.95 3.56
N MET A 194 21.44 15.36 4.70
CA MET A 194 21.06 15.89 6.02
C MET A 194 21.60 17.29 6.29
N GLU A 195 22.76 17.62 5.72
CA GLU A 195 23.45 18.90 5.92
C GLU A 195 22.91 19.99 4.98
N SER A 196 22.50 19.62 3.77
CA SER A 196 22.06 20.59 2.75
C SER A 196 20.55 20.89 2.76
N ILE A 197 19.71 19.95 3.20
CA ILE A 197 18.25 20.03 3.03
C ILE A 197 17.60 21.27 3.66
N GLU A 198 17.99 21.65 4.88
CA GLU A 198 17.38 22.79 5.57
C GLU A 198 17.76 24.10 4.87
N LYS A 199 19.02 24.24 4.46
CA LYS A 199 19.53 25.40 3.73
C LYS A 199 18.78 25.58 2.41
N ILE A 200 18.77 24.54 1.57
CA ILE A 200 18.14 24.57 0.23
C ILE A 200 16.66 24.95 0.32
N VAL A 201 15.90 24.29 1.20
CA VAL A 201 14.45 24.55 1.32
C VAL A 201 14.17 25.95 1.86
N ASN A 202 14.98 26.46 2.78
CA ASN A 202 14.80 27.80 3.34
C ASN A 202 15.19 28.90 2.34
N GLU A 203 16.27 28.71 1.59
CA GLU A 203 16.66 29.61 0.50
C GLU A 203 15.55 29.70 -0.56
N PHE A 204 15.06 28.55 -1.03
CA PHE A 204 13.96 28.50 -1.99
C PHE A 204 12.68 29.19 -1.48
N LYS A 205 12.30 28.97 -0.21
CA LYS A 205 11.14 29.64 0.40
C LYS A 205 11.32 31.16 0.49
N ARG A 206 12.54 31.63 0.75
CA ARG A 206 12.87 33.06 0.76
C ARG A 206 12.71 33.64 -0.65
N ASP A 207 13.20 32.95 -1.67
CA ASP A 207 13.12 33.42 -3.06
C ASP A 207 11.68 33.43 -3.57
N TYR A 208 10.87 32.46 -3.16
CA TYR A 208 9.42 32.49 -3.37
C TYR A 208 8.73 33.65 -2.64
N GLY A 209 9.13 33.94 -1.40
CA GLY A 209 8.65 35.10 -0.66
C GLY A 209 8.98 36.42 -1.36
N ASN A 210 10.18 36.51 -1.92
CA ASN A 210 10.60 37.65 -2.74
C ASN A 210 9.72 37.79 -3.99
N LEU A 211 9.44 36.68 -4.69
CA LEU A 211 8.56 36.68 -5.86
C LEU A 211 7.17 37.20 -5.50
N CYS A 212 6.61 36.74 -4.38
CA CYS A 212 5.31 37.17 -3.89
C CYS A 212 5.29 38.67 -3.59
N ASN A 213 6.35 39.19 -2.94
CA ASN A 213 6.48 40.61 -2.65
C ASN A 213 6.61 41.45 -3.93
N ASP A 214 7.39 40.99 -4.91
CA ASP A 214 7.57 41.67 -6.19
C ASP A 214 6.24 41.73 -6.96
N ILE A 215 5.46 40.63 -6.99
CA ILE A 215 4.12 40.62 -7.59
C ILE A 215 3.17 41.58 -6.86
N LYS A 216 3.17 41.55 -5.52
CA LYS A 216 2.30 42.40 -4.69
C LYS A 216 2.56 43.88 -4.92
N ASN A 217 3.82 44.26 -5.12
CA ASN A 217 4.25 45.65 -5.32
C ASN A 217 4.32 46.06 -6.80
N ASN A 218 3.84 45.23 -7.73
CA ASN A 218 3.96 45.45 -9.18
C ASN A 218 5.39 45.73 -9.65
N ALA A 219 6.39 45.10 -9.02
CA ALA A 219 7.80 45.24 -9.38
C ALA A 219 8.14 44.50 -10.69
N ASN A 220 9.34 44.76 -11.21
CA ASN A 220 9.86 44.09 -12.41
C ASN A 220 10.21 42.63 -12.11
N LEU A 221 9.59 41.69 -12.83
CA LEU A 221 9.78 40.25 -12.68
C LEU A 221 10.86 39.66 -13.61
N GLY A 222 11.63 40.50 -14.31
CA GLY A 222 12.60 40.10 -15.32
C GLY A 222 13.60 39.04 -14.85
N ARG A 223 14.06 39.11 -13.59
CA ARG A 223 14.96 38.10 -13.01
C ARG A 223 14.35 36.69 -13.00
N TYR A 224 13.05 36.56 -12.79
CA TYR A 224 12.35 35.27 -12.74
C TYR A 224 12.04 34.71 -14.13
N LEU A 225 12.06 35.54 -15.17
CA LEU A 225 11.91 35.05 -16.54
C LEU A 225 13.13 34.24 -16.98
N VAL A 226 14.32 34.64 -16.53
CA VAL A 226 15.60 34.02 -16.90
C VAL A 226 16.10 32.98 -15.90
N ASP A 227 15.61 32.99 -14.65
CA ASP A 227 15.95 32.00 -13.62
C ASP A 227 15.17 30.69 -13.84
N THR A 228 15.67 29.85 -14.74
CA THR A 228 15.04 28.58 -15.09
C THR A 228 15.04 27.59 -13.93
N GLU A 229 16.11 27.57 -13.13
CA GLU A 229 16.24 26.63 -12.01
C GLU A 229 15.15 26.87 -10.95
N PHE A 230 15.04 28.10 -10.46
CA PHE A 230 14.00 28.47 -9.48
C PHE A 230 12.59 28.20 -10.03
N MET A 231 12.34 28.54 -11.29
CA MET A 231 11.03 28.39 -11.90
C MET A 231 10.65 26.92 -12.09
N ASP A 232 11.60 26.06 -12.44
CA ASP A 232 11.35 24.63 -12.60
C ASP A 232 11.13 23.93 -11.25
N HIS A 233 11.88 24.30 -10.20
CA HIS A 233 11.58 23.87 -8.83
C HIS A 233 10.20 24.36 -8.37
N LEU A 234 9.82 25.59 -8.73
CA LEU A 234 8.52 26.16 -8.40
C LEU A 234 7.38 25.36 -9.02
N LYS A 235 7.45 25.04 -10.32
CA LYS A 235 6.44 24.22 -11.03
C LYS A 235 6.19 22.87 -10.34
N LYS A 236 7.21 22.28 -9.72
CA LYS A 236 7.11 20.98 -9.03
C LYS A 236 6.47 21.05 -7.64
N CYS A 237 6.24 22.24 -7.09
CA CYS A 237 5.79 22.40 -5.70
C CYS A 237 4.63 23.38 -5.46
N ILE A 238 3.96 23.85 -6.51
CA ILE A 238 2.75 24.67 -6.41
C ILE A 238 1.61 24.09 -7.22
N ASP A 239 0.39 24.33 -6.76
CA ASP A 239 -0.83 24.13 -7.56
C ASP A 239 -1.58 25.46 -7.64
N ILE A 240 -2.07 25.77 -8.83
CA ILE A 240 -2.91 26.94 -9.08
C ILE A 240 -4.32 26.46 -9.39
N ASN A 241 -5.19 26.54 -8.39
CA ASN A 241 -6.59 26.13 -8.50
C ASN A 241 -7.50 27.35 -8.52
N TYR A 242 -8.26 27.54 -9.60
CA TYR A 242 -9.22 28.62 -9.72
C TYR A 242 -10.56 28.11 -10.25
N ASN A 243 -11.66 28.44 -9.55
CA ASN A 243 -13.03 28.03 -9.89
C ASN A 243 -13.22 26.51 -10.10
N GLY A 244 -12.50 25.69 -9.33
CA GLY A 244 -12.59 24.22 -9.44
C GLY A 244 -11.79 23.62 -10.60
N SER A 245 -11.08 24.44 -11.38
CA SER A 245 -10.12 23.97 -12.40
C SER A 245 -8.68 24.14 -11.90
N THR A 246 -7.90 23.08 -12.00
CA THR A 246 -6.46 23.07 -11.73
C THR A 246 -5.70 23.42 -13.00
N VAL A 247 -4.82 24.41 -12.92
CA VAL A 247 -3.91 24.72 -14.02
C VAL A 247 -2.75 23.73 -13.98
N ASN A 248 -2.49 23.02 -15.08
CA ASN A 248 -1.28 22.21 -15.21
C ASN A 248 -0.08 23.16 -15.36
N VAL A 249 0.63 23.41 -14.26
CA VAL A 249 1.77 24.33 -14.22
C VAL A 249 3.05 23.74 -14.81
N SER A 250 3.14 22.41 -14.92
CA SER A 250 4.35 21.70 -15.34
C SER A 250 4.76 22.03 -16.79
N ASN A 251 3.79 22.28 -17.66
CA ASN A 251 4.01 22.56 -19.09
C ASN A 251 4.11 24.07 -19.41
N LEU A 252 3.99 24.94 -18.41
CA LEU A 252 4.01 26.39 -18.63
C LEU A 252 5.44 26.90 -18.80
N SER A 253 5.63 27.82 -19.74
CA SER A 253 6.81 28.68 -19.77
C SER A 253 6.89 29.56 -18.52
N ASN A 254 8.07 30.11 -18.24
CA ASN A 254 8.27 30.99 -17.09
C ASN A 254 7.32 32.20 -17.12
N GLN A 255 7.09 32.76 -18.31
CA GLN A 255 6.18 33.89 -18.50
C GLN A 255 4.72 33.50 -18.22
N GLU A 256 4.27 32.35 -18.71
CA GLU A 256 2.91 31.85 -18.46
C GLU A 256 2.69 31.54 -16.98
N LEU A 257 3.68 30.95 -16.32
CA LEU A 257 3.59 30.65 -14.89
C LEU A 257 3.48 31.93 -14.06
N LEU A 258 4.34 32.92 -14.29
CA LEU A 258 4.26 34.21 -13.59
C LEU A 258 2.91 34.89 -13.84
N SER A 259 2.40 34.84 -15.06
CA SER A 259 1.09 35.36 -15.43
C SER A 259 -0.04 34.63 -14.68
N ALA A 260 0.04 33.31 -14.55
CA ALA A 260 -0.91 32.50 -13.81
C ALA A 260 -0.89 32.82 -12.31
N ILE A 261 0.30 32.97 -11.70
CA ILE A 261 0.46 33.35 -10.29
C ILE A 261 -0.10 34.76 -10.05
N LYS A 262 0.23 35.73 -10.92
CA LYS A 262 -0.29 37.10 -10.83
C LYS A 262 -1.81 37.12 -10.93
N LYS A 263 -2.38 36.41 -11.91
CA LYS A 263 -3.84 36.27 -12.07
C LYS A 263 -4.49 35.64 -10.84
N TYR A 264 -3.87 34.60 -10.26
CA TYR A 264 -4.35 33.98 -9.02
C TYR A 264 -4.36 34.96 -7.86
N TYR A 265 -3.28 35.73 -7.69
CA TYR A 265 -3.17 36.76 -6.65
C TYR A 265 -4.21 37.86 -6.82
N THR A 266 -4.35 38.45 -8.01
CA THR A 266 -5.33 39.51 -8.27
C THR A 266 -6.75 39.08 -7.89
N LYS A 267 -7.09 37.81 -8.13
CA LYS A 267 -8.43 37.28 -7.88
C LYS A 267 -8.67 36.84 -6.44
N THR A 268 -7.67 36.30 -5.76
CA THR A 268 -7.84 35.66 -4.44
C THR A 268 -7.23 36.47 -3.29
N GLN A 269 -6.40 37.46 -3.62
CA GLN A 269 -5.53 38.19 -2.70
C GLN A 269 -4.62 37.25 -1.88
N LYS A 270 -4.34 36.06 -2.41
CA LYS A 270 -3.48 35.02 -1.83
C LYS A 270 -2.51 34.51 -2.89
N PHE A 271 -1.41 33.93 -2.44
CA PHE A 271 -0.45 33.25 -3.31
C PHE A 271 -0.65 31.73 -3.28
N PRO A 272 -0.28 31.02 -4.36
CA PRO A 272 -0.29 29.56 -4.37
C PRO A 272 0.49 28.98 -3.18
N ARG A 273 -0.02 27.91 -2.59
CA ARG A 273 0.67 27.29 -1.45
C ARG A 273 1.86 26.47 -1.94
N LEU A 274 3.03 26.68 -1.34
CA LEU A 274 4.16 25.75 -1.51
C LEU A 274 3.88 24.42 -0.80
N PHE A 275 3.99 23.32 -1.52
CA PHE A 275 3.87 21.96 -0.99
C PHE A 275 5.17 21.43 -0.35
N LEU A 276 6.14 22.29 -0.06
CA LEU A 276 7.42 21.98 0.58
C LEU A 276 7.39 22.18 2.11
N SER A 277 7.84 21.18 2.88
CA SER A 277 7.84 21.26 4.35
C SER A 277 8.98 20.47 4.97
N LEU A 278 9.74 21.10 5.88
CA LEU A 278 10.79 20.48 6.70
C LEU A 278 10.22 19.83 7.98
N ASN A 279 8.96 19.42 7.97
CA ASN A 279 8.36 18.80 9.16
C ASN A 279 9.06 17.47 9.44
N THR A 280 9.39 17.23 10.71
CA THR A 280 10.03 16.01 11.15
C THR A 280 9.03 15.04 11.76
N TYR A 281 9.40 13.76 11.84
CA TYR A 281 8.62 12.80 12.61
C TYR A 281 8.84 13.04 14.11
N SER A 282 7.86 13.64 14.77
CA SER A 282 7.77 13.61 16.23
C SER A 282 6.67 12.65 16.63
N LYS A 283 7.03 11.66 17.44
CA LYS A 283 6.07 10.78 18.11
C LYS A 283 5.62 11.38 19.43
N SER A 284 5.70 12.70 19.64
CA SER A 284 5.10 13.32 20.82
C SER A 284 3.63 13.61 20.59
N ILE A 285 2.79 13.47 21.62
CA ILE A 285 1.40 13.96 21.55
C ILE A 285 1.32 15.47 21.27
N ASP A 286 2.37 16.21 21.66
CA ASP A 286 2.49 17.65 21.43
C ASP A 286 3.01 17.99 20.02
N ASP A 287 3.27 17.00 19.17
CA ASP A 287 3.54 17.27 17.77
C ASP A 287 2.36 18.01 17.12
N ARG A 288 2.65 18.91 16.18
CA ARG A 288 1.63 19.72 15.50
C ARG A 288 0.53 18.87 14.87
N TYR A 289 0.88 17.74 14.25
CA TYR A 289 -0.09 16.83 13.66
C TYR A 289 -1.02 16.28 14.74
N HIS A 290 -0.46 15.78 15.85
CA HIS A 290 -1.24 15.17 16.91
C HIS A 290 -2.13 16.17 17.64
N ARG A 291 -1.63 17.38 17.92
CA ARG A 291 -2.46 18.48 18.47
C ARG A 291 -3.64 18.83 17.57
N MET A 292 -3.42 18.92 16.26
CA MET A 292 -4.51 19.23 15.32
C MET A 292 -5.61 18.16 15.29
N GLN A 293 -5.24 16.87 15.39
CA GLN A 293 -6.22 15.78 15.49
C GLN A 293 -6.97 15.82 16.82
N ILE A 294 -6.27 16.08 17.92
CA ILE A 294 -6.87 16.20 19.25
C ILE A 294 -7.83 17.39 19.30
N ASP A 295 -7.46 18.54 18.74
CA ASP A 295 -8.32 19.72 18.63
C ASP A 295 -9.60 19.40 17.84
N LYS A 296 -9.50 18.59 16.79
CA LYS A 296 -10.67 18.12 16.02
C LYS A 296 -11.59 17.26 16.88
N MET A 297 -11.03 16.27 17.58
CA MET A 297 -11.80 15.40 18.49
C MET A 297 -12.49 16.20 19.61
N GLN A 298 -11.80 17.19 20.18
CA GLN A 298 -12.37 18.05 21.23
C GLN A 298 -13.54 18.90 20.71
N LYS A 299 -13.46 19.39 19.46
CA LYS A 299 -14.56 20.11 18.82
C LYS A 299 -15.79 19.22 18.60
N GLU A 300 -15.57 17.98 18.15
CA GLU A 300 -16.65 17.00 17.96
C GLU A 300 -17.31 16.63 19.29
N LEU A 301 -16.51 16.41 20.34
CA LEU A 301 -17.00 16.11 21.69
C LEU A 301 -17.59 17.32 22.41
N ARG A 302 -17.32 18.54 21.92
CA ARG A 302 -17.66 19.83 22.55
C ARG A 302 -17.12 19.96 23.98
N ARG A 303 -16.00 19.30 24.27
CA ARG A 303 -15.31 19.33 25.58
C ARG A 303 -13.84 18.92 25.44
N PRO A 304 -12.97 19.24 26.41
CA PRO A 304 -11.61 18.70 26.42
C PRO A 304 -11.59 17.17 26.59
N LEU A 305 -10.52 16.56 26.08
CA LEU A 305 -10.24 15.14 26.31
C LEU A 305 -9.87 14.91 27.77
N ASN A 306 -10.46 13.88 28.37
CA ASN A 306 -10.06 13.42 29.70
C ASN A 306 -8.74 12.62 29.64
N ASN A 307 -8.18 12.29 30.80
CA ASN A 307 -6.89 11.59 30.87
C ASN A 307 -6.91 10.22 30.17
N TYR A 308 -8.01 9.46 30.30
CA TYR A 308 -8.15 8.17 29.64
C TYR A 308 -8.18 8.31 28.11
N GLU A 309 -8.91 9.28 27.58
CA GLU A 309 -8.98 9.55 26.13
C GLU A 309 -7.63 9.99 25.56
N LYS A 310 -6.89 10.81 26.31
CA LYS A 310 -5.52 11.19 25.95
C LYS A 310 -4.60 9.96 25.93
N GLU A 311 -4.63 9.13 26.97
CA GLU A 311 -3.80 7.92 27.01
C GLU A 311 -4.17 6.91 25.93
N LYS A 312 -5.47 6.74 25.63
CA LYS A 312 -5.93 5.93 24.50
C LYS A 312 -5.41 6.46 23.17
N TYR A 313 -5.47 7.78 22.95
CA TYR A 313 -4.92 8.39 21.75
C TYR A 313 -3.41 8.15 21.62
N LYS A 314 -2.65 8.29 22.73
CA LYS A 314 -1.21 8.00 22.74
C LYS A 314 -0.93 6.54 22.41
N PHE A 315 -1.72 5.61 22.95
CA PHE A 315 -1.61 4.18 22.66
C PHE A 315 -1.86 3.90 21.17
N ASP A 316 -3.00 4.34 20.64
CA ASP A 316 -3.42 4.05 19.26
C ASP A 316 -2.44 4.62 18.21
N ASN A 317 -1.84 5.78 18.51
CA ASN A 317 -0.87 6.47 17.64
C ASN A 317 0.60 6.18 18.00
N MET A 318 0.83 5.43 19.08
CA MET A 318 2.14 5.05 19.62
C MET A 318 3.04 6.28 19.89
N THR A 319 2.49 7.27 20.59
CA THR A 319 3.20 8.50 20.96
C THR A 319 3.83 8.43 22.35
N ASP A 320 4.76 9.34 22.61
CA ASP A 320 5.49 9.51 23.86
C ASP A 320 6.14 8.18 24.30
N HIS A 321 5.86 7.72 25.52
CA HIS A 321 6.41 6.47 26.05
C HIS A 321 5.98 5.22 25.25
N TYR A 322 4.85 5.26 24.53
CA TYR A 322 4.43 4.14 23.68
C TYR A 322 5.31 3.95 22.44
N GLN A 323 6.04 4.98 22.02
CA GLN A 323 7.01 4.85 20.93
C GLN A 323 8.08 3.82 21.27
N THR A 324 8.73 3.98 22.43
CA THR A 324 9.72 3.04 22.95
C THR A 324 9.06 1.71 23.29
N LYS A 325 7.90 1.75 23.95
CA LYS A 325 7.20 0.54 24.40
C LYS A 325 6.88 -0.42 23.27
N PHE A 326 6.51 0.08 22.09
CA PHE A 326 6.14 -0.77 20.96
C PHE A 326 7.16 -0.79 19.83
N ASN A 327 8.38 -0.30 20.05
CA ASN A 327 9.39 -0.24 18.99
C ASN A 327 8.93 0.59 17.76
N ALA A 328 8.12 1.65 17.95
CA ALA A 328 7.52 2.43 16.87
C ALA A 328 8.49 3.43 16.20
N PHE A 329 9.68 2.95 15.86
CA PHE A 329 10.75 3.70 15.20
C PHE A 329 10.73 3.47 13.68
N ARG A 330 11.40 4.35 12.94
CA ARG A 330 11.68 4.13 11.52
C ARG A 330 12.61 2.92 11.33
N LEU A 331 12.50 2.24 10.20
CA LEU A 331 13.44 1.20 9.81
C LEU A 331 14.76 1.84 9.36
N ASP A 332 15.87 1.33 9.89
CA ASP A 332 17.20 1.61 9.37
C ASP A 332 17.45 0.69 8.17
N LEU A 333 17.36 1.27 6.97
CA LEU A 333 17.70 0.64 5.71
C LEU A 333 18.90 1.32 5.06
N SER A 334 19.77 1.94 5.86
CA SER A 334 21.10 2.32 5.38
C SER A 334 21.86 1.10 4.86
N LYS A 335 22.99 1.33 4.17
CA LYS A 335 23.85 0.23 3.69
C LYS A 335 24.14 -0.80 4.79
N LYS A 336 24.40 -0.37 6.04
CA LYS A 336 24.59 -1.27 7.19
C LYS A 336 23.28 -1.85 7.74
N GLY A 337 22.17 -1.12 7.62
CA GLY A 337 20.84 -1.52 8.08
C GLY A 337 20.23 -2.69 7.32
N VAL A 338 20.51 -2.81 6.02
CA VAL A 338 19.98 -3.90 5.17
C VAL A 338 20.29 -5.30 5.74
N LYS A 339 21.52 -5.56 6.21
CA LYS A 339 21.88 -6.83 6.87
C LYS A 339 21.01 -7.11 8.10
N LYS A 340 20.86 -6.10 8.97
CA LYS A 340 20.05 -6.20 10.18
C LYS A 340 18.58 -6.44 9.85
N TYR A 341 18.09 -5.84 8.77
CA TYR A 341 16.73 -6.04 8.27
C TYR A 341 16.49 -7.50 7.87
N TYR A 342 17.40 -8.09 7.06
CA TYR A 342 17.26 -9.49 6.64
C TYR A 342 17.37 -10.48 7.80
N ARG A 343 18.37 -10.29 8.67
CA ARG A 343 18.52 -11.11 9.88
C ARG A 343 17.28 -11.05 10.77
N LYS A 344 16.66 -9.87 10.87
CA LYS A 344 15.51 -9.66 11.76
C LYS A 344 14.19 -10.22 11.24
N TYR A 345 13.88 -9.97 9.97
CA TYR A 345 12.55 -10.25 9.43
C TYR A 345 12.48 -11.54 8.61
N PHE A 346 13.63 -12.10 8.23
CA PHE A 346 13.72 -13.31 7.43
C PHE A 346 14.62 -14.39 8.05
N ASP A 347 15.32 -14.08 9.15
CA ASP A 347 16.29 -14.98 9.80
C ASP A 347 17.41 -15.43 8.83
N VAL A 348 17.85 -14.52 7.95
CA VAL A 348 18.90 -14.78 6.95
C VAL A 348 20.05 -13.78 7.09
N GLU A 349 21.28 -14.31 7.09
CA GLU A 349 22.50 -13.51 7.01
C GLU A 349 22.89 -13.29 5.55
N LEU A 350 22.88 -12.04 5.10
CA LEU A 350 23.27 -11.69 3.73
C LEU A 350 24.79 -11.76 3.55
N SER A 351 25.24 -12.65 2.66
CA SER A 351 26.62 -12.64 2.17
C SER A 351 26.86 -11.42 1.27
N TYR A 352 27.79 -10.54 1.66
CA TYR A 352 28.10 -9.30 0.94
C TYR A 352 28.99 -9.63 -0.27
N ASN A 353 28.37 -10.05 -1.36
CA ASN A 353 28.92 -9.86 -2.68
C ASN A 353 27.78 -9.27 -3.50
N ASP A 354 27.91 -7.99 -3.88
CA ASP A 354 26.82 -7.13 -4.39
C ASP A 354 26.04 -7.67 -5.61
N ASP A 355 26.51 -8.78 -6.22
CA ASP A 355 25.92 -9.42 -7.39
C ASP A 355 25.47 -10.89 -7.19
N LYS A 356 25.71 -11.47 -5.99
CA LYS A 356 25.42 -12.89 -5.73
C LYS A 356 24.54 -13.07 -4.49
N LEU A 357 23.31 -13.52 -4.75
CA LEU A 357 22.39 -14.04 -3.74
C LEU A 357 22.76 -15.48 -3.41
N ASP A 358 22.91 -15.78 -2.12
CA ASP A 358 22.94 -17.16 -1.60
C ASP A 358 21.56 -17.84 -1.71
N SER A 359 21.51 -19.15 -1.41
CA SER A 359 20.29 -19.96 -1.52
C SER A 359 19.15 -19.44 -0.63
N ALA A 360 19.46 -19.04 0.61
CA ALA A 360 18.48 -18.51 1.55
C ALA A 360 17.87 -17.19 1.04
N SER A 361 18.70 -16.28 0.52
CA SER A 361 18.24 -15.03 -0.07
C SER A 361 17.38 -15.24 -1.32
N LYS A 362 17.75 -16.22 -2.17
CA LYS A 362 16.94 -16.60 -3.34
C LYS A 362 15.56 -17.12 -2.94
N SER A 363 15.46 -17.89 -1.85
CA SER A 363 14.16 -18.39 -1.35
C SER A 363 13.23 -17.24 -0.98
N ILE A 364 13.76 -16.20 -0.31
CA ILE A 364 12.95 -15.01 0.04
C ILE A 364 12.45 -14.29 -1.22
N MET A 365 13.29 -14.17 -2.26
CA MET A 365 12.88 -13.54 -3.52
C MET A 365 11.82 -14.38 -4.24
N TYR A 366 11.99 -15.70 -4.24
CA TYR A 366 11.03 -16.65 -4.77
C TYR A 366 9.68 -16.52 -4.06
N ASP A 367 9.65 -16.48 -2.72
CA ASP A 367 8.42 -16.38 -1.95
C ASP A 367 7.66 -15.08 -2.28
N TYR A 368 8.38 -13.96 -2.43
CA TYR A 368 7.77 -12.68 -2.80
C TYR A 368 7.27 -12.68 -4.24
N LEU A 369 8.03 -13.24 -5.18
CA LEU A 369 7.59 -13.37 -6.57
C LEU A 369 6.39 -14.31 -6.68
N GLN A 370 6.36 -15.42 -5.95
CA GLN A 370 5.21 -16.31 -5.87
C GLN A 370 3.97 -15.57 -5.36
N GLY A 371 4.12 -14.69 -4.37
CA GLY A 371 3.03 -13.84 -3.91
C GLY A 371 2.56 -12.81 -4.92
N LEU A 372 3.48 -12.19 -5.67
CA LEU A 372 3.13 -11.30 -6.78
C LEU A 372 2.33 -12.05 -7.86
N VAL A 373 2.79 -13.25 -8.24
CA VAL A 373 2.08 -14.11 -9.20
C VAL A 373 0.73 -14.54 -8.64
N TRP A 374 0.64 -14.86 -7.35
CA TRP A 374 -0.64 -15.19 -6.71
C TRP A 374 -1.62 -14.01 -6.79
N VAL A 375 -1.18 -12.79 -6.49
CA VAL A 375 -2.01 -11.57 -6.60
C VAL A 375 -2.42 -11.33 -8.05
N PHE A 376 -1.52 -11.56 -9.01
CA PHE A 376 -1.83 -11.48 -10.42
C PHE A 376 -2.95 -12.47 -10.80
N GLU A 377 -2.81 -13.74 -10.46
CA GLU A 377 -3.87 -14.74 -10.71
C GLU A 377 -5.18 -14.34 -10.00
N TYR A 378 -5.09 -13.90 -8.75
CA TYR A 378 -6.21 -13.45 -7.92
C TYR A 378 -6.95 -12.24 -8.51
N TYR A 379 -6.28 -11.30 -9.16
CA TYR A 379 -6.93 -10.13 -9.79
C TYR A 379 -7.47 -10.45 -11.19
N TYR A 380 -6.67 -11.15 -12.00
CA TYR A 380 -6.90 -11.23 -13.44
C TYR A 380 -7.60 -12.52 -13.89
N ASN A 381 -7.24 -13.68 -13.32
CA ASN A 381 -7.62 -14.99 -13.86
C ASN A 381 -8.58 -15.80 -12.97
N ASP A 382 -8.47 -15.72 -11.64
CA ASP A 382 -9.22 -16.60 -10.74
C ASP A 382 -10.66 -16.12 -10.50
N LEU A 383 -11.61 -16.96 -10.91
CA LEU A 383 -13.05 -16.82 -10.67
C LEU A 383 -13.55 -17.68 -9.49
N THR A 384 -12.75 -18.66 -9.04
CA THR A 384 -13.17 -19.77 -8.15
C THR A 384 -12.75 -19.62 -6.68
N TYR A 385 -11.89 -18.65 -6.37
CA TYR A 385 -11.78 -17.93 -5.10
C TYR A 385 -11.85 -18.66 -3.76
N VAL A 386 -11.23 -19.83 -3.70
CA VAL A 386 -10.89 -20.45 -2.42
C VAL A 386 -9.49 -21.04 -2.53
N ASN A 387 -8.57 -20.49 -1.76
CA ASN A 387 -7.16 -20.82 -1.81
C ASN A 387 -6.55 -20.79 -0.40
N THR A 388 -5.56 -21.67 -0.14
CA THR A 388 -4.86 -21.75 1.15
C THR A 388 -3.44 -21.18 1.12
N TRP A 389 -3.04 -20.51 0.03
CA TRP A 389 -1.73 -19.88 -0.05
C TRP A 389 -1.68 -18.65 0.86
N CYS A 390 -0.55 -18.44 1.50
CA CYS A 390 -0.27 -17.22 2.25
C CYS A 390 1.23 -16.87 2.17
N TYR A 391 1.52 -15.58 2.30
CA TYR A 391 2.90 -15.10 2.36
C TYR A 391 3.46 -15.24 3.78
N MET A 392 4.54 -16.02 3.93
CA MET A 392 5.06 -16.41 5.25
C MET A 392 6.01 -15.39 5.88
N HIS A 393 6.26 -14.25 5.25
CA HIS A 393 7.16 -13.21 5.79
C HIS A 393 6.39 -11.96 6.18
N GLU A 394 6.87 -11.22 7.18
CA GLU A 394 6.22 -9.98 7.63
C GLU A 394 6.55 -8.76 6.78
N LYS A 395 7.54 -8.90 5.91
CA LYS A 395 8.17 -7.81 5.18
C LYS A 395 8.54 -8.27 3.77
N ALA A 396 8.60 -7.31 2.85
CA ALA A 396 9.07 -7.55 1.49
C ALA A 396 10.61 -7.57 1.45
N PRO A 397 11.23 -8.28 0.50
CA PRO A 397 12.64 -8.11 0.22
C PRO A 397 12.94 -6.71 -0.32
N ILE A 398 14.22 -6.32 -0.31
CA ILE A 398 14.63 -5.09 -1.00
C ILE A 398 14.59 -5.28 -2.52
N LEU A 399 14.29 -4.22 -3.25
CA LEU A 399 14.07 -4.22 -4.69
C LEU A 399 15.34 -4.62 -5.47
N LYS A 400 16.53 -4.19 -5.05
CA LYS A 400 17.82 -4.56 -5.66
C LYS A 400 18.01 -6.08 -5.68
N HIS A 401 17.75 -6.75 -4.55
CA HIS A 401 17.88 -8.20 -4.48
C HIS A 401 16.81 -8.92 -5.31
N LEU A 402 15.58 -8.41 -5.33
CA LEU A 402 14.54 -8.93 -6.20
C LEU A 402 14.96 -8.81 -7.68
N SER A 403 15.50 -7.67 -8.11
CA SER A 403 16.02 -7.46 -9.46
C SER A 403 17.14 -8.46 -9.82
N LEU A 404 18.11 -8.67 -8.92
CA LEU A 404 19.18 -9.65 -9.11
C LEU A 404 18.66 -11.09 -9.26
N TYR A 405 17.59 -11.44 -8.54
CA TYR A 405 16.94 -12.74 -8.67
C TYR A 405 16.18 -12.85 -10.00
N LEU A 406 15.40 -11.83 -10.37
CA LEU A 406 14.63 -11.82 -11.61
C LEU A 406 15.53 -11.95 -12.85
N ASN A 407 16.72 -11.36 -12.82
CA ASN A 407 17.70 -11.50 -13.91
C ASN A 407 18.23 -12.94 -14.09
N LYS A 408 18.01 -13.83 -13.12
CA LYS A 408 18.47 -15.23 -13.14
C LYS A 408 17.38 -16.23 -13.48
N ILE A 409 16.13 -15.79 -13.58
CA ILE A 409 14.99 -16.65 -13.92
C ILE A 409 14.47 -16.33 -15.32
N ASP A 410 13.80 -17.30 -15.92
CA ASP A 410 13.16 -17.16 -17.23
C ASP A 410 11.65 -17.45 -17.18
N GLU A 411 11.01 -17.44 -18.35
CA GLU A 411 9.59 -17.74 -18.48
C GLU A 411 9.23 -19.17 -18.03
N SER A 412 10.15 -20.13 -18.09
CA SER A 412 9.92 -21.49 -17.59
C SER A 412 9.80 -21.49 -16.07
N ASP A 413 10.67 -20.75 -15.38
CA ASP A 413 10.59 -20.57 -13.93
C ASP A 413 9.29 -19.89 -13.50
N LEU A 414 8.87 -18.84 -14.21
CA LEU A 414 7.60 -18.15 -13.94
C LEU A 414 6.41 -19.11 -14.10
N ASN A 415 6.40 -19.89 -15.19
CA ASN A 415 5.37 -20.91 -15.42
C ASN A 415 5.37 -22.00 -14.32
N ASN A 416 6.53 -22.39 -13.81
CA ASN A 416 6.65 -23.33 -12.70
C ASN A 416 6.08 -22.74 -11.40
N ILE A 417 6.29 -21.45 -11.14
CA ILE A 417 5.66 -20.74 -10.02
C ILE A 417 4.13 -20.77 -10.17
N THR A 418 3.58 -20.38 -11.31
CA THR A 418 2.13 -20.40 -11.56
C THR A 418 1.55 -21.80 -11.39
N LYS A 419 2.20 -22.84 -11.92
CA LYS A 419 1.78 -24.25 -11.71
C LYS A 419 1.84 -24.64 -10.24
N SER A 420 2.85 -24.19 -9.50
CA SER A 420 2.99 -24.51 -8.08
C SER A 420 1.85 -23.93 -7.23
N LEU A 421 1.22 -22.84 -7.67
CA LEU A 421 0.11 -22.21 -6.97
C LEU A 421 -1.19 -23.03 -7.04
N LYS A 422 -1.36 -23.85 -8.09
CA LYS A 422 -2.54 -24.72 -8.25
C LYS A 422 -2.74 -25.68 -7.08
N LYS A 423 -1.65 -26.08 -6.40
CA LYS A 423 -1.72 -26.99 -5.25
C LYS A 423 -2.44 -26.39 -4.04
N TYR A 424 -2.60 -25.06 -3.99
CA TYR A 424 -3.29 -24.35 -2.91
C TYR A 424 -4.76 -24.05 -3.24
N GLN A 425 -5.20 -24.29 -4.49
CA GLN A 425 -6.60 -24.16 -4.85
C GLN A 425 -7.43 -25.19 -4.10
N VAL A 426 -8.56 -24.75 -3.54
CA VAL A 426 -9.48 -25.61 -2.82
C VAL A 426 -10.54 -26.11 -3.80
N THR A 427 -10.58 -27.43 -3.99
CA THR A 427 -11.55 -28.10 -4.87
C THR A 427 -12.69 -28.76 -4.11
N ASP A 428 -12.57 -28.90 -2.78
CA ASP A 428 -13.50 -29.61 -1.91
C ASP A 428 -13.77 -28.75 -0.67
N LEU A 429 -14.94 -28.09 -0.64
CA LEU A 429 -15.33 -27.19 0.45
C LEU A 429 -15.63 -27.92 1.76
N ASP A 430 -15.93 -29.22 1.71
CA ASP A 430 -16.17 -30.02 2.91
C ASP A 430 -14.87 -30.30 3.67
N LYS A 431 -13.73 -30.21 2.97
CA LYS A 431 -12.38 -30.29 3.55
C LYS A 431 -11.74 -28.93 3.81
N TYR A 432 -12.50 -27.84 3.68
CA TYR A 432 -12.03 -26.48 3.88
C TYR A 432 -12.58 -25.89 5.18
N PHE A 433 -12.07 -24.72 5.56
CA PHE A 433 -12.60 -23.95 6.66
C PHE A 433 -14.08 -23.63 6.43
N ASN A 434 -14.93 -24.11 7.32
CA ASN A 434 -16.31 -23.64 7.42
C ASN A 434 -16.39 -22.40 8.32
N PRO A 435 -17.54 -21.68 8.38
CA PRO A 435 -17.63 -20.41 9.10
C PRO A 435 -17.31 -20.52 10.60
N ILE A 436 -17.62 -21.65 11.25
CA ILE A 436 -17.29 -21.88 12.66
C ILE A 436 -15.79 -22.12 12.79
N ILE A 437 -15.22 -23.02 11.99
CA ILE A 437 -13.80 -23.36 12.03
C ILE A 437 -12.96 -22.10 11.72
N GLN A 438 -13.32 -21.34 10.69
CA GLN A 438 -12.69 -20.07 10.35
C GLN A 438 -12.76 -19.08 11.52
N LEU A 439 -13.93 -18.92 12.16
CA LEU A 439 -14.09 -18.01 13.30
C LEU A 439 -13.15 -18.40 14.45
N ILE A 440 -12.99 -19.69 14.73
CA ILE A 440 -12.05 -20.19 15.76
C ILE A 440 -10.59 -19.94 15.31
N TYR A 441 -10.29 -20.15 14.03
CA TYR A 441 -8.94 -20.05 13.49
C TYR A 441 -8.37 -18.62 13.50
N VAL A 442 -9.20 -17.64 13.12
CA VAL A 442 -8.75 -16.25 12.93
C VAL A 442 -8.94 -15.37 14.17
N SER A 443 -9.73 -15.81 15.15
CA SER A 443 -10.09 -14.96 16.29
C SER A 443 -9.26 -15.29 17.53
N PRO A 444 -8.98 -14.29 18.38
CA PRO A 444 -8.46 -14.58 19.72
C PRO A 444 -9.54 -15.32 20.52
N MET A 445 -9.21 -16.51 21.04
CA MET A 445 -10.10 -17.33 21.87
C MET A 445 -10.25 -16.77 23.30
N ASN A 446 -10.83 -15.57 23.39
CA ASN A 446 -11.23 -14.95 24.65
C ASN A 446 -12.70 -15.28 24.99
N SER A 447 -13.13 -14.93 26.20
CA SER A 447 -14.47 -15.25 26.70
C SER A 447 -15.61 -14.66 25.88
N LYS A 448 -15.41 -13.55 25.17
CA LYS A 448 -16.43 -12.98 24.27
C LYS A 448 -16.54 -13.78 22.99
N THR A 449 -15.40 -14.16 22.39
CA THR A 449 -15.36 -14.96 21.17
C THR A 449 -15.94 -16.35 21.39
N ILE A 450 -15.59 -17.01 22.50
CA ILE A 450 -16.08 -18.35 22.83
C ILE A 450 -17.61 -18.37 22.91
N LYS A 451 -18.23 -17.33 23.48
CA LYS A 451 -19.70 -17.21 23.55
C LYS A 451 -20.39 -17.11 22.19
N LEU A 452 -19.67 -16.81 21.12
CA LEU A 452 -20.23 -16.79 19.76
C LEU A 452 -20.30 -18.20 19.15
N LEU A 453 -19.59 -19.18 19.71
CA LEU A 453 -19.51 -20.54 19.18
C LEU A 453 -20.71 -21.39 19.63
N PRO A 454 -21.13 -22.41 18.86
CA PRO A 454 -22.06 -23.42 19.36
C PRO A 454 -21.50 -24.17 20.58
N GLU A 455 -22.37 -24.66 21.46
CA GLU A 455 -22.01 -25.24 22.77
C GLU A 455 -20.96 -26.37 22.68
N ASN A 456 -21.10 -27.29 21.73
CA ASN A 456 -20.14 -28.38 21.49
C ASN A 456 -18.72 -27.89 21.17
N TYR A 457 -18.57 -26.76 20.46
CA TYR A 457 -17.26 -26.14 20.24
C TYR A 457 -16.77 -25.35 21.46
N GLN A 458 -17.68 -24.74 22.24
CA GLN A 458 -17.30 -24.10 23.50
C GLN A 458 -16.66 -25.10 24.46
N GLU A 459 -17.26 -26.28 24.60
CA GLU A 459 -16.74 -27.37 25.43
C GLU A 459 -15.32 -27.78 25.01
N LEU A 460 -15.10 -27.99 23.70
CA LEU A 460 -13.77 -28.30 23.17
C LEU A 460 -12.75 -27.20 23.49
N ILE A 461 -13.07 -25.93 23.24
CA ILE A 461 -12.11 -24.86 23.46
C ILE A 461 -11.83 -24.66 24.96
N ASN A 462 -12.85 -24.81 25.81
CA ASN A 462 -12.73 -24.68 27.26
C ASN A 462 -11.95 -25.84 27.92
N SER A 463 -11.96 -27.03 27.31
CA SER A 463 -11.14 -28.16 27.76
C SER A 463 -9.64 -27.95 27.50
N LYS A 464 -9.28 -26.94 26.70
CA LYS A 464 -7.89 -26.53 26.38
C LYS A 464 -7.04 -27.69 25.87
N PRO A 465 -7.44 -28.37 24.78
CA PRO A 465 -6.67 -29.47 24.22
C PRO A 465 -5.27 -28.98 23.84
N LYS A 466 -4.26 -29.80 24.16
CA LYS A 466 -2.84 -29.45 23.98
C LYS A 466 -2.51 -29.18 22.50
N GLU A 467 -3.18 -29.88 21.60
CA GLU A 467 -3.07 -29.78 20.15
C GLU A 467 -3.47 -28.39 19.64
N LEU A 468 -4.41 -27.71 20.30
CA LEU A 468 -4.85 -26.37 19.92
C LEU A 468 -4.01 -25.24 20.54
N SER A 469 -3.16 -25.55 21.53
CA SER A 469 -2.37 -24.54 22.24
C SER A 469 -1.48 -23.69 21.33
N LYS A 470 -1.02 -24.25 20.21
CA LYS A 470 -0.16 -23.55 19.23
C LYS A 470 -0.90 -22.53 18.35
N PHE A 471 -2.21 -22.68 18.20
CA PHE A 471 -3.05 -21.80 17.37
C PHE A 471 -3.62 -20.62 18.16
N PHE A 472 -3.67 -20.71 19.49
CA PHE A 472 -4.29 -19.69 20.33
C PHE A 472 -3.26 -18.86 21.09
N ILE A 473 -3.35 -17.54 20.91
CA ILE A 473 -2.51 -16.59 21.62
C ILE A 473 -3.11 -16.32 23.01
N ASN A 474 -2.27 -16.40 24.04
CA ASN A 474 -2.66 -15.99 25.39
C ASN A 474 -2.66 -14.46 25.51
N THR A 475 -3.75 -13.84 25.07
CA THR A 475 -3.94 -12.38 25.11
C THR A 475 -3.75 -11.78 26.50
N LYS A 476 -4.11 -12.49 27.58
CA LYS A 476 -3.88 -12.02 28.95
C LYS A 476 -2.39 -11.92 29.28
N LYS A 477 -1.61 -12.94 28.89
CA LYS A 477 -0.15 -12.94 29.05
C LYS A 477 0.48 -11.80 28.26
N VAL A 478 0.10 -11.64 26.99
CA VAL A 478 0.59 -10.52 26.14
C VAL A 478 0.30 -9.18 26.81
N VAL A 479 -0.94 -8.97 27.30
CA VAL A 479 -1.30 -7.73 27.99
C VAL A 479 -0.54 -7.53 29.30
N SER A 480 -0.29 -8.58 30.09
CA SER A 480 0.52 -8.49 31.32
C SER A 480 1.95 -8.08 31.02
N ASN A 481 2.60 -8.78 30.08
CA ASN A 481 3.94 -8.44 29.62
C ASN A 481 4.02 -6.99 29.14
N LEU A 482 3.02 -6.56 28.35
CA LEU A 482 2.95 -5.19 27.90
C LEU A 482 2.82 -4.21 29.06
N LYS A 483 2.14 -4.53 30.18
CA LYS A 483 2.08 -3.62 31.32
C LYS A 483 3.42 -3.52 32.05
N GLU A 484 4.10 -4.65 32.22
CA GLU A 484 5.31 -4.77 33.05
C GLU A 484 6.58 -4.26 32.36
N THR A 485 6.67 -4.36 31.03
CA THR A 485 7.90 -3.97 30.33
C THR A 485 7.92 -2.51 29.86
N LYS A 486 9.12 -1.91 29.90
CA LYS A 486 9.39 -0.61 29.28
C LYS A 486 9.43 -0.71 27.75
N GLU A 487 9.98 -1.80 27.23
CA GLU A 487 10.01 -2.13 25.80
C GLU A 487 9.40 -3.53 25.61
N SER A 488 8.47 -3.65 24.66
CA SER A 488 7.82 -4.91 24.35
C SER A 488 8.74 -5.78 23.50
N ALA A 489 9.03 -6.98 24.00
CA ALA A 489 9.63 -8.03 23.19
C ALA A 489 8.62 -8.60 22.17
N ASN A 490 7.33 -8.58 22.52
CA ASN A 490 6.24 -9.22 21.78
C ASN A 490 5.73 -8.38 20.61
N MET A 491 5.79 -7.05 20.69
CA MET A 491 5.26 -6.14 19.67
C MET A 491 6.38 -5.48 18.87
N ASP A 492 6.19 -5.39 17.56
CA ASP A 492 7.07 -4.68 16.65
C ASP A 492 6.28 -3.71 15.76
N CYS A 493 6.42 -2.42 16.05
CA CYS A 493 5.74 -1.36 15.32
C CYS A 493 6.67 -0.56 14.39
N ARG A 494 7.84 -1.09 14.00
CA ARG A 494 8.78 -0.31 13.18
C ARG A 494 8.21 0.04 11.82
N SER A 495 8.24 1.33 11.51
CA SER A 495 7.64 1.97 10.33
C SER A 495 6.13 1.73 10.18
N ILE A 496 5.44 1.44 11.28
CA ILE A 496 3.99 1.23 11.30
C ILE A 496 3.31 2.48 11.85
N ARG A 497 2.23 2.92 11.18
CA ARG A 497 1.55 4.17 11.52
C ARG A 497 0.59 4.02 12.70
N TYR A 498 -0.11 2.89 12.76
CA TYR A 498 -1.19 2.63 13.72
C TYR A 498 -0.93 1.34 14.48
N PHE A 499 -1.23 1.34 15.78
CA PHE A 499 -0.96 0.21 16.66
C PHE A 499 -1.59 -1.11 16.17
N ASN A 500 -2.80 -1.04 15.61
CA ASN A 500 -3.54 -2.21 15.11
C ASN A 500 -2.89 -2.89 13.89
N LYS A 501 -1.88 -2.27 13.28
CA LYS A 501 -1.09 -2.87 12.20
C LYS A 501 0.26 -3.42 12.67
N CYS A 502 0.59 -3.28 13.96
CA CYS A 502 1.85 -3.76 14.51
C CYS A 502 1.94 -5.28 14.51
N LEU A 503 3.17 -5.77 14.37
CA LEU A 503 3.44 -7.20 14.34
C LEU A 503 3.50 -7.75 15.75
N LEU A 504 2.72 -8.79 16.02
CA LEU A 504 2.81 -9.55 17.26
C LEU A 504 3.66 -10.80 17.00
N LYS A 505 4.86 -10.84 17.57
CA LYS A 505 5.85 -11.91 17.32
C LYS A 505 5.47 -13.28 17.87
N GLU A 506 4.52 -13.34 18.80
CA GLU A 506 4.02 -14.61 19.34
C GLU A 506 3.01 -15.31 18.41
N ILE A 507 2.55 -14.65 17.35
CA ILE A 507 1.66 -15.28 16.36
C ILE A 507 2.47 -16.26 15.54
N GLN A 508 2.19 -17.55 15.72
CA GLN A 508 2.74 -18.57 14.84
C GLN A 508 2.14 -18.42 13.44
N LYS A 509 2.94 -18.72 12.42
CA LYS A 509 2.49 -18.74 11.03
C LYS A 509 2.17 -20.19 10.67
N PRO A 510 0.90 -20.59 10.67
CA PRO A 510 0.54 -21.96 10.40
C PRO A 510 0.93 -22.35 8.97
N THR A 511 1.47 -23.54 8.83
CA THR A 511 1.71 -24.16 7.52
C THR A 511 0.43 -24.82 7.01
N ARG A 512 0.43 -25.20 5.74
CA ARG A 512 -0.66 -26.02 5.17
C ARG A 512 -0.90 -27.32 5.96
N SER A 513 0.14 -27.90 6.54
CA SER A 513 0.01 -29.09 7.38
C SER A 513 -0.67 -28.76 8.71
N ASP A 514 -0.41 -27.57 9.27
CA ASP A 514 -1.09 -27.07 10.45
C ASP A 514 -2.57 -26.76 10.17
N ASP A 515 -2.90 -26.18 9.01
CA ASP A 515 -4.29 -25.95 8.58
C ASP A 515 -5.08 -27.27 8.54
N LYS A 516 -4.51 -28.31 7.91
CA LYS A 516 -5.14 -29.63 7.82
C LYS A 516 -5.36 -30.26 9.19
N LEU A 517 -4.34 -30.22 10.04
CA LEU A 517 -4.44 -30.73 11.41
C LEU A 517 -5.51 -29.98 12.20
N PHE A 518 -5.58 -28.65 12.05
CA PHE A 518 -6.59 -27.84 12.72
C PHE A 518 -8.01 -28.24 12.29
N ILE A 519 -8.24 -28.36 10.98
CA ILE A 519 -9.53 -28.79 10.43
C ILE A 519 -9.90 -30.20 10.93
N GLU A 520 -8.94 -31.12 10.95
CA GLU A 520 -9.15 -32.49 11.44
C GLU A 520 -9.60 -32.51 12.92
N ILE A 521 -8.91 -31.75 13.79
CA ILE A 521 -9.29 -31.61 15.20
C ILE A 521 -10.72 -31.07 15.32
N MET A 522 -11.06 -30.05 14.53
CA MET A 522 -12.39 -29.42 14.58
C MET A 522 -13.49 -30.33 14.03
N ASN A 523 -13.18 -31.20 13.08
CA ASN A 523 -14.12 -32.15 12.50
C ASN A 523 -14.43 -33.33 13.43
N ASN A 524 -13.59 -33.59 14.44
CA ASN A 524 -13.86 -34.59 15.47
C ASN A 524 -14.93 -34.14 16.48
N VAL A 525 -15.32 -32.86 16.47
CA VAL A 525 -16.40 -32.36 17.33
C VAL A 525 -17.74 -32.88 16.82
N LYS A 526 -18.44 -33.65 17.66
CA LYS A 526 -19.77 -34.20 17.33
C LYS A 526 -20.73 -33.05 16.98
N PRO A 527 -21.29 -33.00 15.75
CA PRO A 527 -22.16 -31.90 15.35
C PRO A 527 -23.51 -31.93 16.09
N ASN A 528 -23.96 -30.76 16.58
CA ASN A 528 -25.33 -30.52 17.03
C ASN A 528 -26.11 -29.74 15.96
N ASP A 529 -27.41 -29.49 16.18
CA ASP A 529 -28.26 -28.84 15.17
C ASP A 529 -27.82 -27.40 14.86
N GLU A 530 -27.39 -26.66 15.89
CA GLU A 530 -26.87 -25.31 15.72
C GLU A 530 -25.60 -25.30 14.88
N SER A 531 -24.64 -26.18 15.19
CA SER A 531 -23.37 -26.25 14.47
C SER A 531 -23.57 -26.68 13.03
N LYS A 532 -24.44 -27.66 12.75
CA LYS A 532 -24.79 -28.07 11.38
C LYS A 532 -25.40 -26.94 10.54
N LYS A 533 -26.18 -26.04 11.16
CA LYS A 533 -26.75 -24.89 10.47
C LYS A 533 -25.70 -23.83 10.17
N ARG A 534 -24.77 -23.61 11.10
CA ARG A 534 -23.76 -22.54 11.04
C ARG A 534 -22.48 -22.94 10.28
N SER A 535 -22.27 -24.23 10.02
CA SER A 535 -21.07 -24.77 9.34
C SER A 535 -21.19 -24.94 7.83
N ARG A 536 -22.30 -24.53 7.18
CA ARG A 536 -22.49 -24.80 5.75
C ARG A 536 -21.74 -23.82 4.87
N ASN A 537 -20.86 -24.35 4.03
CA ASN A 537 -20.23 -23.65 2.92
C ASN A 537 -21.05 -23.86 1.64
N ASN A 538 -21.22 -22.80 0.87
CA ASN A 538 -21.76 -22.83 -0.49
C ASN A 538 -20.79 -22.09 -1.42
N PHE A 539 -20.68 -22.53 -2.66
CA PHE A 539 -20.10 -21.70 -3.72
C PHE A 539 -21.07 -20.57 -4.08
N PRO A 540 -20.57 -19.38 -4.45
CA PRO A 540 -21.39 -18.34 -5.05
C PRO A 540 -22.07 -18.80 -6.35
N GLU A 541 -23.31 -18.38 -6.62
CA GLU A 541 -24.15 -18.86 -7.74
C GLU A 541 -23.93 -18.14 -9.10
N TYR A 542 -22.82 -17.40 -9.28
CA TYR A 542 -22.64 -16.54 -10.45
C TYR A 542 -21.99 -17.20 -11.68
#